data_AF-A0A379UPE7-F1
#
_entry.id   AF-A0A379UPE7-F1
#
_cell.length_a   1.000
_cell.length_b   1.000
_cell.length_c   1.000
_cell.angle_alpha   90.00
_cell.angle_beta   90.00
_cell.angle_gamma   90.00
#
_symmetry.space_group_name_H-M   'P 1'
#
loop_
_entity.id
_entity.type
_entity.pdbx_description
1 polymer ?
#
loop_
_entity_poly.entity_id
_entity_poly.type
_entity_poly.pdbx_seq_one_letter_code
_entity_poly.pdbx_strand_id
1 'polypeptide(L)'
;MRNPSMAGLMVKMMGPWGEIIIAAGLIVSVCGAYLSWTIMAAEVPFLAAAYKSFPGIFARQNAQGAPSASLWLTNICVQICLVLIWLTGSDYNTLLTIASEMILVPYFLVGAFLLKIATRPLHRAVGIGACIYGLWLLYASGPMHLLLSVVLYAPGLLVFLYARRTHKHDNVLNRQEVVLIGLLLVAAVPATWMLVG
;
A
#
# COMPACT_ATOMS: atom_id res chain seq x y z
N MET A 1 -11.64 25.34 0.95
CA MET A 1 -12.88 24.82 0.31
C MET A 1 -13.47 23.78 1.24
N ARG A 2 -14.71 23.96 1.72
CA ARG A 2 -15.37 23.03 2.66
C ARG A 2 -15.87 21.82 1.86
N ASN A 3 -15.18 20.69 1.95
CA ASN A 3 -15.72 19.38 1.57
C ASN A 3 -16.68 18.93 2.68
N PRO A 4 -17.89 18.43 2.37
CA PRO A 4 -18.32 17.88 1.08
C PRO A 4 -19.16 18.88 0.27
N SER A 5 -18.74 19.17 -0.96
CA SER A 5 -19.51 20.00 -1.92
C SER A 5 -20.91 19.45 -2.20
N MET A 6 -21.11 18.13 -2.08
CA MET A 6 -22.40 17.47 -2.25
C MET A 6 -23.39 17.71 -1.12
N ALA A 7 -22.93 17.89 0.12
CA ALA A 7 -23.82 18.19 1.25
C ALA A 7 -24.48 19.56 1.08
N GLY A 8 -23.69 20.58 0.70
CA GLY A 8 -24.23 21.92 0.42
C GLY A 8 -25.20 21.96 -0.77
N LEU A 9 -24.97 21.12 -1.77
CA LEU A 9 -25.89 20.99 -2.91
C LEU A 9 -27.20 20.31 -2.51
N MET A 10 -27.13 19.28 -1.67
CA MET A 10 -28.31 18.57 -1.17
C MET A 10 -29.13 19.40 -0.18
N VAL A 11 -28.48 20.26 0.62
CA VAL A 11 -29.16 21.28 1.44
C VAL A 11 -29.94 22.28 0.59
N LYS A 12 -29.39 22.71 -0.55
CA LYS A 12 -30.13 23.57 -1.49
C LYS A 12 -31.36 22.90 -2.10
N MET A 13 -31.34 21.56 -2.25
CA MET A 13 -32.45 20.81 -2.86
C MET A 13 -33.49 20.31 -1.85
N MET A 14 -33.07 19.95 -0.63
CA MET A 14 -33.90 19.24 0.35
C MET A 14 -33.99 19.94 1.72
N GLY A 15 -33.37 21.12 1.87
CA GLY A 15 -33.29 21.82 3.14
C GLY A 15 -32.34 21.16 4.16
N PRO A 16 -32.42 21.52 5.45
CA PRO A 16 -31.49 21.07 6.50
C PRO A 16 -31.37 19.55 6.65
N TRP A 17 -32.40 18.80 6.27
CA TRP A 17 -32.42 17.33 6.30
C TRP A 17 -31.44 16.70 5.30
N GLY A 18 -31.12 17.38 4.19
CA GLY A 18 -30.17 16.89 3.20
C GLY A 18 -28.75 16.74 3.76
N GLU A 19 -28.34 17.61 4.67
CA GLU A 19 -27.03 17.52 5.34
C GLU A 19 -26.93 16.27 6.21
N ILE A 20 -27.99 15.98 6.99
CA ILE A 20 -28.03 14.82 7.90
C ILE A 20 -27.96 13.51 7.10
N ILE A 21 -28.71 13.42 5.99
CA ILE A 21 -28.71 12.23 5.12
C ILE A 21 -27.32 12.00 4.52
N ILE A 22 -26.69 13.06 4.00
CA ILE A 22 -25.34 12.95 3.44
C ILE A 22 -24.31 12.61 4.52
N ALA A 23 -24.40 13.23 5.70
CA ALA A 23 -23.49 12.95 6.81
C ALA A 23 -23.62 11.49 7.28
N ALA A 24 -24.84 11.00 7.48
CA ALA A 24 -25.09 9.61 7.85
C ALA A 24 -24.59 8.63 6.77
N GLY A 25 -24.86 8.92 5.49
CA GLY A 25 -24.37 8.12 4.37
C GLY A 25 -22.85 8.09 4.28
N LEU A 26 -22.18 9.23 4.51
CA LEU A 26 -20.72 9.33 4.59
C LEU A 26 -20.17 8.49 5.73
N ILE A 27 -20.76 8.54 6.92
CA ILE A 27 -20.32 7.73 8.07
C ILE A 27 -20.40 6.24 7.72
N VAL A 28 -21.54 5.77 7.20
CA VAL A 28 -21.72 4.36 6.81
C VAL A 28 -20.74 3.95 5.72
N SER A 29 -20.55 4.80 4.70
CA SER A 29 -19.62 4.54 3.59
C SER A 29 -18.17 4.45 4.06
N VAL A 30 -17.73 5.38 4.92
CA VAL A 30 -16.37 5.40 5.47
C VAL A 30 -16.14 4.19 6.38
N CYS A 31 -17.11 3.82 7.23
CA CYS A 31 -17.02 2.62 8.06
C CYS A 31 -16.90 1.34 7.21
N GLY A 32 -17.71 1.23 6.15
CA GLY A 32 -17.65 0.10 5.23
C GLY A 32 -16.32 0.01 4.49
N ALA A 33 -15.82 1.13 3.97
CA ALA A 33 -14.52 1.20 3.32
C ALA A 33 -13.40 0.83 4.30
N TYR A 34 -13.42 1.38 5.52
CA TYR A 34 -12.42 1.10 6.56
C TYR A 34 -12.35 -0.40 6.88
N LEU A 35 -13.51 -1.06 7.04
CA LEU A 35 -13.57 -2.50 7.28
C LEU A 35 -12.99 -3.30 6.10
N SER A 36 -13.39 -2.98 4.86
CA SER A 36 -12.91 -3.66 3.66
C SER A 36 -11.38 -3.54 3.51
N TRP A 37 -10.83 -2.34 3.70
CA TRP A 37 -9.38 -2.11 3.64
C TRP A 37 -8.63 -2.81 4.78
N THR A 38 -9.21 -2.88 5.99
CA THR A 38 -8.59 -3.59 7.13
C THR A 38 -8.48 -5.09 6.86
N ILE A 39 -9.52 -5.70 6.29
CA ILE A 39 -9.52 -7.12 5.92
C ILE A 39 -8.48 -7.37 4.83
N MET A 40 -8.50 -6.60 3.74
CA MET A 40 -7.53 -6.74 2.64
C MET A 40 -6.08 -6.58 3.13
N ALA A 41 -5.83 -5.60 3.99
CA ALA A 41 -4.50 -5.37 4.56
C ALA A 41 -4.02 -6.54 5.44
N ALA A 42 -4.93 -7.27 6.10
CA ALA A 42 -4.59 -8.44 6.90
C ALA A 42 -4.44 -9.72 6.06
N GLU A 43 -5.21 -9.85 4.97
CA GLU A 43 -5.15 -10.98 4.05
C GLU A 43 -3.83 -11.04 3.28
N VAL A 44 -3.27 -9.89 2.86
CA VAL A 44 -2.02 -9.86 2.08
C VAL A 44 -0.84 -10.50 2.84
N PRO A 45 -0.50 -10.12 4.10
CA PRO A 45 0.54 -10.77 4.88
C PRO A 45 0.20 -12.23 5.23
N PHE A 46 -1.08 -12.53 5.47
CA PHE A 46 -1.53 -13.89 5.79
C PHE A 46 -1.30 -14.85 4.62
N LEU A 47 -1.76 -14.47 3.42
CA LEU A 47 -1.55 -15.24 2.19
C LEU A 47 -0.07 -15.34 1.84
N ALA A 48 0.69 -14.24 1.97
CA ALA A 48 2.12 -14.26 1.77
C ALA A 48 2.83 -15.24 2.73
N ALA A 49 2.38 -15.34 3.99
CA ALA A 49 2.89 -16.31 4.96
C ALA A 49 2.46 -17.75 4.63
N ALA A 50 1.22 -17.95 4.18
CA ALA A 50 0.70 -19.25 3.73
C ALA A 50 1.49 -19.80 2.53
N TYR A 51 1.86 -18.94 1.58
CA TYR A 51 2.75 -19.26 0.45
C TYR A 51 4.25 -19.17 0.80
N LYS A 52 4.61 -19.17 2.09
CA LYS A 52 6.01 -19.17 2.60
C LYS A 52 6.88 -18.01 2.12
N SER A 53 6.26 -16.92 1.66
CA SER A 53 6.91 -15.68 1.24
C SER A 53 6.99 -14.64 2.38
N PHE A 54 6.40 -14.94 3.54
CA PHE A 54 6.38 -14.08 4.73
C PHE A 54 6.56 -14.92 6.02
N PRO A 55 6.93 -14.34 7.19
CA PRO A 55 7.25 -15.15 8.37
C PRO A 55 6.05 -15.98 8.79
N GLY A 56 6.27 -17.26 9.12
CA GLY A 56 5.19 -18.21 9.44
C GLY A 56 4.28 -17.79 10.61
N ILE A 57 4.74 -16.86 11.45
CA ILE A 57 3.94 -16.26 12.54
C ILE A 57 2.68 -15.57 11.98
N PHE A 58 2.74 -14.98 10.79
CA PHE A 58 1.62 -14.28 10.16
C PHE A 58 0.60 -15.21 9.49
N ALA A 59 0.89 -16.51 9.38
CA ALA A 59 -0.08 -17.51 8.96
C ALA A 59 -1.00 -17.97 10.12
N ARG A 60 -0.81 -17.45 11.34
CA ARG A 60 -1.64 -17.83 12.50
C ARG A 60 -3.03 -17.18 12.44
N GLN A 61 -4.04 -18.04 12.49
CA GLN A 61 -5.44 -17.64 12.68
C GLN A 61 -5.86 -17.81 14.15
N ASN A 62 -6.83 -17.02 14.59
CA ASN A 62 -7.48 -17.20 15.89
C ASN A 62 -8.58 -18.29 15.84
N ALA A 63 -9.27 -18.51 16.96
CA ALA A 63 -10.36 -19.48 17.07
C ALA A 63 -11.55 -19.23 16.12
N GLN A 64 -11.66 -18.03 15.55
CA GLN A 64 -12.71 -17.62 14.61
C GLN A 64 -12.20 -17.61 13.15
N GLY A 65 -11.02 -18.14 12.88
CA GLY A 65 -10.42 -18.19 11.54
C GLY A 65 -9.85 -16.85 11.04
N ALA A 66 -9.84 -15.80 11.86
CA ALA A 66 -9.31 -14.50 11.47
C ALA A 66 -7.77 -14.42 11.62
N PRO A 67 -7.05 -13.77 10.69
CA PRO A 67 -5.59 -13.67 10.68
C PRO A 67 -5.05 -12.70 11.75
N SER A 68 -5.08 -13.14 13.00
CA SER A 68 -4.77 -12.31 14.18
C SER A 68 -3.38 -11.68 14.16
N ALA A 69 -2.35 -12.42 13.72
CA ALA A 69 -0.98 -11.90 13.67
C ALA A 69 -0.83 -10.79 12.61
N SER A 70 -1.48 -10.94 11.46
CA SER A 70 -1.50 -9.91 10.41
C SER A 70 -2.25 -8.66 10.84
N LEU A 71 -3.38 -8.82 11.55
CA LEU A 71 -4.14 -7.70 12.11
C LEU A 71 -3.33 -6.89 13.13
N TRP A 72 -2.56 -7.56 14.00
CA TRP A 72 -1.68 -6.87 14.94
C TRP A 72 -0.56 -6.11 14.22
N LEU A 73 0.03 -6.69 13.17
CA LEU A 73 1.03 -6.02 12.36
C LEU A 73 0.49 -4.74 11.72
N THR A 74 -0.65 -4.83 11.03
CA THR A 74 -1.25 -3.68 10.37
C THR A 74 -1.65 -2.60 11.37
N ASN A 75 -2.19 -3.00 12.53
CA ASN A 75 -2.55 -2.05 13.58
C ASN A 75 -1.31 -1.32 14.14
N ILE A 76 -0.24 -2.05 14.47
CA ILE A 76 1.02 -1.45 14.95
C ILE A 76 1.60 -0.50 13.90
N CYS A 77 1.61 -0.88 12.62
CA CYS A 77 2.06 -0.01 11.54
C CYS A 77 1.24 1.29 11.47
N VAL A 78 -0.09 1.20 11.56
CA VAL A 78 -0.97 2.37 11.58
C VAL A 78 -0.66 3.26 12.79
N GLN A 79 -0.49 2.69 13.98
CA GLN A 79 -0.15 3.47 15.18
C GLN A 79 1.20 4.16 15.05
N ILE A 80 2.23 3.47 14.54
CA ILE A 80 3.54 4.08 14.28
C ILE A 80 3.40 5.25 13.30
N CYS A 81 2.66 5.09 12.20
CA CYS A 81 2.41 6.18 11.25
C CYS A 81 1.71 7.37 11.90
N LEU A 82 0.71 7.15 12.74
CA LEU A 82 0.01 8.21 13.47
C LEU A 82 0.93 8.95 14.45
N VAL A 83 1.76 8.22 15.19
CA VAL A 83 2.75 8.81 16.11
C VAL A 83 3.81 9.60 15.35
N LEU A 84 4.29 9.09 14.21
CA LEU A 84 5.27 9.78 13.36
C LEU A 84 4.71 11.12 12.87
N ILE A 85 3.47 11.16 12.40
CA ILE A 85 2.83 12.40 11.95
C ILE A 85 2.67 13.41 13.08
N TRP A 86 2.27 12.92 14.25
CA TRP A 86 2.17 13.77 15.43
C TRP A 86 3.52 14.37 15.82
N LEU A 87 4.61 13.60 15.69
CA LEU A 87 5.98 14.07 15.96
C LEU A 87 6.52 15.01 14.88
N THR A 88 6.21 14.78 13.60
CA THR A 88 6.69 15.60 12.48
C THR A 88 5.84 16.85 12.24
N GLY A 89 4.67 16.95 12.88
CA GLY A 89 3.72 18.04 12.64
C GLY A 89 3.16 18.06 11.21
N SER A 90 3.19 16.92 10.51
CA SER A 90 2.73 16.82 9.12
C SER A 90 1.20 16.79 9.02
N ASP A 91 0.66 17.26 7.91
CA ASP A 91 -0.79 17.28 7.67
C ASP A 91 -1.30 15.92 7.16
N TYR A 92 -2.61 15.69 7.29
CA TYR A 92 -3.31 14.53 6.74
C TYR A 92 -3.07 14.33 5.23
N ASN A 93 -2.89 15.42 4.47
CA ASN A 93 -2.58 15.36 3.05
C ASN A 93 -1.23 14.69 2.79
N THR A 94 -0.23 14.88 3.65
CA THR A 94 1.08 14.24 3.52
C THR A 94 0.96 12.71 3.65
N LEU A 95 0.17 12.21 4.61
CA LEU A 95 -0.09 10.77 4.73
C LEU A 95 -0.83 10.25 3.49
N LEU A 96 -1.84 10.97 3.01
CA LEU A 96 -2.58 10.58 1.81
C LEU A 96 -1.67 10.51 0.58
N THR A 97 -0.76 11.46 0.41
CA THR A 97 0.21 11.46 -0.69
C THR A 97 1.11 10.24 -0.59
N ILE A 98 1.77 10.02 0.55
CA ILE A 98 2.69 8.88 0.75
C ILE A 98 1.95 7.55 0.52
N ALA A 99 0.75 7.39 1.10
CA ALA A 99 -0.04 6.16 0.94
C ALA A 99 -0.45 5.92 -0.52
N SER A 100 -0.84 6.99 -1.24
CA SER A 100 -1.20 6.91 -2.65
C SER A 100 -0.01 6.51 -3.52
N GLU A 101 1.19 6.92 -3.15
CA GLU A 101 2.41 6.62 -3.89
C GLU A 101 2.89 5.19 -3.65
N MET A 102 2.72 4.71 -2.41
CA MET A 102 3.00 3.34 -2.04
C MET A 102 2.13 2.31 -2.79
N ILE A 103 1.02 2.71 -3.42
CA ILE A 103 0.21 1.79 -4.23
C ILE A 103 0.67 1.73 -5.70
N LEU A 104 1.37 2.76 -6.17
CA LEU A 104 1.76 2.88 -7.58
C LEU A 104 2.74 1.79 -8.01
N VAL A 105 3.73 1.48 -7.17
CA VAL A 105 4.74 0.46 -7.48
C VAL A 105 4.09 -0.93 -7.60
N PRO A 106 3.27 -1.42 -6.64
CA PRO A 106 2.51 -2.65 -6.81
C PRO A 106 1.62 -2.66 -8.07
N TYR A 107 0.95 -1.56 -8.38
CA TYR A 107 0.09 -1.47 -9.58
C TYR A 107 0.87 -1.62 -10.87
N PHE A 108 2.03 -0.96 -10.97
CA PHE A 108 2.94 -1.13 -12.09
C PHE A 108 3.43 -2.58 -12.21
N LEU A 109 3.83 -3.21 -11.09
CA LEU A 109 4.30 -4.60 -11.07
C LEU A 109 3.21 -5.59 -11.49
N VAL A 110 1.94 -5.37 -11.11
CA VAL A 110 0.81 -6.19 -11.57
C VAL A 110 0.63 -6.06 -13.10
N GLY A 111 0.74 -4.85 -13.65
CA GLY A 111 0.70 -4.62 -15.10
C GLY A 111 1.85 -5.31 -15.84
N ALA A 112 3.08 -5.20 -15.31
CA ALA A 112 4.25 -5.87 -15.87
C ALA A 112 4.15 -7.40 -15.80
N PHE A 113 3.58 -7.93 -14.72
CA PHE A 113 3.33 -9.36 -14.57
C PHE A 113 2.26 -9.86 -15.55
N LEU A 114 1.19 -9.10 -15.76
CA LEU A 114 0.19 -9.40 -16.78
C LEU A 114 0.83 -9.45 -18.17
N LEU A 115 1.70 -8.48 -18.49
CA LEU A 115 2.43 -8.46 -19.76
C LEU A 115 3.34 -9.69 -19.93
N LYS A 116 3.95 -10.17 -18.84
CA LYS A 116 4.81 -11.37 -18.84
C LYS A 116 4.03 -12.66 -19.10
N ILE A 117 2.81 -12.79 -18.58
CA ILE A 117 1.99 -14.01 -18.70
C ILE A 117 1.04 -13.98 -19.89
N ALA A 118 0.73 -12.80 -20.43
CA ALA A 118 -0.25 -12.65 -21.50
C ALA A 118 0.16 -13.39 -22.79
N THR A 119 -0.59 -14.45 -23.10
CA THR A 119 -0.45 -15.24 -24.34
C THR A 119 -1.33 -14.71 -25.47
N ARG A 120 -2.48 -14.10 -25.13
CA ARG A 120 -3.43 -13.54 -26.11
C ARG A 120 -3.09 -12.08 -26.43
N PRO A 121 -3.25 -11.65 -27.70
CA PRO A 121 -2.91 -10.28 -28.12
C PRO A 121 -3.71 -9.21 -27.36
N LEU A 122 -4.98 -9.47 -27.03
CA LEU A 122 -5.81 -8.53 -26.26
C LEU A 122 -5.27 -8.31 -24.84
N HIS A 123 -4.92 -9.38 -24.11
CA HIS A 123 -4.35 -9.27 -22.77
C HIS A 123 -2.97 -8.59 -22.80
N ARG A 124 -2.21 -8.81 -23.86
CA ARG A 124 -0.92 -8.15 -24.07
C ARG A 124 -1.08 -6.65 -24.30
N ALA A 125 -2.06 -6.23 -25.09
CA ALA A 125 -2.40 -4.83 -25.30
C ALA A 125 -2.82 -4.14 -23.99
N VAL A 126 -3.66 -4.81 -23.18
CA VAL A 126 -4.04 -4.32 -21.85
C VAL A 126 -2.83 -4.21 -20.91
N GLY A 127 -1.95 -5.22 -20.91
CA GLY A 127 -0.71 -5.20 -20.13
C GLY A 127 0.23 -4.06 -20.53
N ILE A 128 0.39 -3.80 -21.84
CA ILE A 128 1.16 -2.65 -22.35
C ILE A 128 0.54 -1.34 -21.88
N GLY A 129 -0.78 -1.18 -22.04
CA GLY A 129 -1.49 0.02 -21.57
C GLY A 129 -1.33 0.25 -20.07
N ALA A 130 -1.46 -0.82 -19.26
CA ALA A 130 -1.25 -0.77 -17.82
C ALA A 130 0.19 -0.39 -17.45
N CYS A 131 1.19 -0.92 -18.16
CA CYS A 131 2.60 -0.56 -17.94
C CYS A 131 2.88 0.90 -18.28
N ILE A 132 2.37 1.39 -19.41
CA ILE A 132 2.53 2.80 -19.83
C ILE A 132 1.86 3.72 -18.80
N TYR A 133 0.63 3.40 -18.39
CA TYR A 133 -0.08 4.18 -17.39
C TYR A 133 0.62 4.14 -16.02
N GLY A 134 1.11 2.99 -15.59
CA GLY A 134 1.89 2.85 -14.36
C GLY A 134 3.18 3.68 -14.40
N LEU A 135 3.95 3.63 -15.50
CA LEU A 135 5.15 4.46 -15.68
C LEU A 135 4.81 5.95 -15.67
N TRP A 136 3.70 6.33 -16.31
CA TRP A 136 3.24 7.71 -16.30
C TRP A 136 2.84 8.18 -14.89
N LEU A 137 2.15 7.35 -14.11
CA LEU A 137 1.81 7.67 -12.71
C LEU A 137 3.04 7.79 -11.82
N LEU A 138 4.03 6.90 -11.97
CA LEU A 138 5.30 6.97 -11.25
C LEU A 138 6.05 8.26 -11.61
N TYR A 139 6.04 8.66 -12.88
CA TYR A 139 6.59 9.94 -13.32
C TYR A 139 5.82 11.14 -12.73
N ALA A 140 4.48 11.08 -12.71
CA ALA A 140 3.62 12.14 -12.22
C ALA A 140 3.67 12.34 -10.68
N SER A 141 3.90 11.28 -9.91
CA SER A 141 4.09 11.35 -8.45
C SER A 141 5.32 12.20 -8.06
N GLY A 142 6.34 12.22 -8.91
CA GLY A 142 7.57 12.97 -8.70
C GLY A 142 8.62 12.18 -7.89
N PRO A 143 9.91 12.45 -8.14
CA PRO A 143 10.99 11.62 -7.59
C PRO A 143 11.13 11.71 -6.06
N MET A 144 10.83 12.86 -5.44
CA MET A 144 10.98 13.06 -3.99
C MET A 144 10.02 12.18 -3.17
N HIS A 145 8.79 12.14 -3.64
CA HIS A 145 7.67 11.35 -3.14
C HIS A 145 7.90 9.84 -3.30
N LEU A 146 8.38 9.44 -4.49
CA LEU A 146 8.79 8.06 -4.74
C LEU A 146 9.90 7.62 -3.77
N LEU A 147 10.90 8.49 -3.53
CA LEU A 147 12.00 8.26 -2.60
C LEU A 147 11.49 7.98 -1.17
N LEU A 148 10.52 8.77 -0.69
CA LEU A 148 9.87 8.56 0.61
C LEU A 148 9.19 7.19 0.70
N SER A 149 8.45 6.78 -0.34
CA SER A 149 7.81 5.46 -0.39
C SER A 149 8.82 4.30 -0.36
N VAL A 150 9.99 4.48 -1.01
CA VAL A 150 11.08 3.49 -1.01
C VAL A 150 11.68 3.31 0.39
N VAL A 151 11.82 4.39 1.17
CA VAL A 151 12.26 4.31 2.58
C VAL A 151 11.27 3.47 3.40
N LEU A 152 9.96 3.61 3.17
CA LEU A 152 8.95 2.78 3.83
C LEU A 152 8.92 1.33 3.32
N TYR A 153 9.31 1.07 2.07
CA TYR A 153 9.45 -0.30 1.55
C TYR A 153 10.65 -1.05 2.14
N ALA A 154 11.74 -0.35 2.48
CA ALA A 154 12.95 -0.95 3.04
C ALA A 154 12.70 -1.85 4.29
N PRO A 155 11.98 -1.40 5.34
CA PRO A 155 11.67 -2.27 6.49
C PRO A 155 10.78 -3.45 6.11
N GLY A 156 9.80 -3.27 5.21
CA GLY A 156 8.98 -4.38 4.70
C GLY A 156 9.83 -5.44 3.98
N LEU A 157 10.84 -5.00 3.25
CA LEU A 157 11.78 -5.86 2.53
C LEU A 157 12.75 -6.58 3.48
N LEU A 158 13.16 -5.97 4.59
CA LEU A 158 13.91 -6.64 5.65
C LEU A 158 13.10 -7.77 6.30
N VAL A 159 11.81 -7.54 6.57
CA VAL A 159 10.90 -8.58 7.08
C VAL A 159 10.74 -9.72 6.08
N PHE A 160 10.64 -9.42 4.78
CA PHE A 160 10.63 -10.42 3.70
C PHE A 160 11.92 -11.26 3.66
N LEU A 161 13.08 -10.62 3.77
CA LEU A 161 14.37 -11.33 3.82
C LEU A 161 14.49 -12.24 5.05
N TYR A 162 14.04 -11.76 6.21
CA TYR A 162 14.01 -12.53 7.45
C TYR A 162 13.06 -13.73 7.36
N ALA A 163 11.87 -13.53 6.77
CA ALA A 163 10.90 -14.59 6.51
C ALA A 163 11.48 -15.73 5.69
N ARG A 164 12.14 -15.38 4.59
CA ARG A 164 12.68 -16.33 3.62
C ARG A 164 13.88 -17.10 4.16
N ARG A 165 14.62 -16.52 5.13
CA ARG A 165 15.64 -17.26 5.91
C ARG A 165 15.04 -18.27 6.89
N THR A 166 13.81 -18.03 7.37
CA THR A 166 13.15 -18.90 8.36
C THR A 166 12.49 -20.12 7.70
N HIS A 167 12.04 -19.98 6.44
CA HIS A 167 11.52 -21.09 5.65
C HIS A 167 12.67 -21.82 4.94
N LYS A 168 13.06 -23.01 5.44
CA LYS A 168 14.02 -23.91 4.78
C LYS A 168 13.53 -24.33 3.39
N HIS A 169 13.83 -23.57 2.35
CA HIS A 169 13.85 -24.04 0.96
C HIS A 169 15.09 -23.47 0.26
N ASP A 170 15.91 -24.39 -0.24
CA ASP A 170 17.20 -24.22 -0.92
C ASP A 170 17.08 -23.47 -2.25
N ASN A 171 16.88 -22.16 -2.23
CA ASN A 171 17.30 -21.36 -3.37
C ASN A 171 17.91 -20.04 -2.88
N VAL A 172 19.22 -19.97 -3.04
CA VAL A 172 20.01 -18.74 -2.99
C VAL A 172 19.26 -17.70 -3.82
N LEU A 173 19.05 -16.50 -3.25
CA LEU A 173 18.37 -15.38 -3.94
C LEU A 173 18.84 -15.32 -5.39
N ASN A 174 17.91 -15.30 -6.34
CA ASN A 174 18.30 -15.22 -7.73
C ASN A 174 19.06 -13.89 -7.92
N ARG A 175 20.08 -13.85 -8.79
CA ARG A 175 20.94 -12.67 -8.96
C ARG A 175 20.13 -11.41 -9.29
N GLN A 176 18.99 -11.58 -9.96
CA GLN A 176 18.02 -10.53 -10.24
C GLN A 176 17.27 -10.02 -9.00
N GLU A 177 16.92 -10.89 -8.04
CA GLU A 177 16.30 -10.49 -6.76
C GLU A 177 17.31 -9.72 -5.91
N VAL A 178 18.56 -10.19 -5.81
CA VAL A 178 19.63 -9.48 -5.10
C VAL A 178 19.91 -8.11 -5.72
N VAL A 179 19.93 -8.03 -7.06
CA VAL A 179 20.12 -6.76 -7.76
C VAL A 179 18.95 -5.82 -7.51
N LEU A 180 17.70 -6.27 -7.59
CA LEU A 180 16.51 -5.44 -7.29
C LEU A 180 16.51 -4.92 -5.85
N ILE A 181 16.83 -5.80 -4.90
CA ILE A 181 16.94 -5.45 -3.47
C ILE A 181 18.09 -4.46 -3.24
N GLY A 182 19.24 -4.71 -3.86
CA GLY A 182 20.39 -3.82 -3.81
C GLY A 182 20.09 -2.46 -4.42
N LEU A 183 19.38 -2.40 -5.55
CA LEU A 183 19.00 -1.17 -6.22
C LEU A 183 17.99 -0.37 -5.38
N LEU A 184 17.03 -1.05 -4.74
CA LEU A 184 16.10 -0.44 -3.77
C LEU A 184 16.83 0.12 -2.54
N LEU A 185 17.79 -0.62 -1.97
CA LEU A 185 18.58 -0.17 -0.82
C LEU A 185 19.51 0.99 -1.19
N VAL A 186 20.14 0.95 -2.37
CA VAL A 186 20.97 2.04 -2.89
C VAL A 186 20.11 3.26 -3.19
N ALA A 187 18.89 3.10 -3.72
CA ALA A 187 17.96 4.21 -3.94
C ALA A 187 17.43 4.82 -2.62
N ALA A 188 17.39 4.05 -1.53
CA ALA A 188 17.00 4.55 -0.21
C ALA A 188 18.07 5.48 0.42
N VAL A 189 19.36 5.34 0.07
CA VAL A 189 20.43 6.18 0.64
C VAL A 189 20.31 7.66 0.22
N PRO A 190 20.18 8.02 -1.08
CA PRO A 190 19.88 9.38 -1.51
C PRO A 190 18.56 9.91 -0.92
N ALA A 191 17.58 9.03 -0.73
CA ALA A 191 16.29 9.38 -0.12
C ALA A 191 16.44 9.93 1.29
N THR A 192 17.19 9.21 2.13
CA THR A 192 17.46 9.65 3.50
C THR A 192 18.29 10.93 3.57
N TRP A 193 19.19 11.14 2.60
CA TRP A 193 19.99 12.36 2.51
C TRP A 193 19.17 13.58 2.07
N MET A 194 18.25 13.44 1.11
CA MET A 194 17.34 14.53 0.70
C MET A 194 16.23 14.83 1.71
N LEU A 195 15.99 13.95 2.68
CA LEU A 195 15.02 14.17 3.76
C LEU A 195 15.62 14.86 4.99
N VAL A 196 16.94 14.77 5.18
CA VAL A 196 17.65 15.32 6.34
C VAL A 196 18.40 16.60 6.00
N GLY A 197 18.75 16.82 4.73
CA GLY A 197 19.35 18.07 4.23
C GLY A 197 18.31 19.04 3.68
#